data_AF-A0A9E0L5X4-F1
#
_entry.id   AF-A0A9E0L5X4-F1
#
_cell.length_a   1.000
_cell.length_b   1.000
_cell.length_c   1.000
_cell.angle_alpha   90.00
_cell.angle_beta   90.00
_cell.angle_gamma   90.00
#
_symmetry.space_group_name_H-M   'P 1'
#
loop_
_entity.id
_entity.type
_entity.pdbx_description
1 polymer ?
#
loop_
_entity_poly.entity_id
_entity_poly.type
_entity_poly.pdbx_seq_one_letter_code
_entity_poly.pdbx_strand_id
1 'polypeptide(L)'
;MKFQTLKSISNKVLIVVGAVASPLFLYAADGDNDAVLQPIRDFIGKLGALIINPVIYFMFAVALLVFMWGVFQYIKDWESADAKKNGQQHMMWGIIGFVIMLAVYTIIRIVGNTVGYDGDLPT
;
A
#
# COMPACT_ATOMS: atom_id res chain seq x y z
N MET A 1 56.90 10.94 17.23
CA MET A 1 55.66 11.69 16.88
C MET A 1 55.37 11.64 15.36
N LYS A 2 55.35 10.46 14.70
CA LYS A 2 55.14 10.34 13.23
C LYS A 2 54.17 9.23 12.77
N PHE A 3 53.49 8.52 13.67
CA PHE A 3 52.54 7.45 13.29
C PHE A 3 51.11 7.95 12.99
N GLN A 4 50.74 9.16 13.44
CA GLN A 4 49.40 9.73 13.18
C GLN A 4 49.24 10.20 11.72
N THR A 5 50.30 10.67 11.07
CA THR A 5 50.27 11.13 9.67
C THR A 5 50.00 9.98 8.70
N LEU A 6 50.62 8.81 8.91
CA LEU A 6 50.38 7.60 8.10
C LEU A 6 48.93 7.11 8.21
N LYS A 7 48.34 7.14 9.42
CA LYS A 7 46.92 6.78 9.62
C LYS A 7 45.97 7.74 8.89
N SER A 8 46.30 9.05 8.86
CA SER A 8 45.54 10.03 8.08
C SER A 8 45.65 9.80 6.56
N ILE A 9 46.81 9.40 6.05
CA ILE A 9 47.02 9.16 4.62
C ILE A 9 46.25 7.92 4.16
N SER A 10 46.30 6.83 4.94
CA SER A 10 45.53 5.61 4.67
C SER A 10 44.02 5.88 4.58
N ASN A 11 43.46 6.69 5.50
CA ASN A 11 42.04 7.05 5.47
C ASN A 11 41.66 7.91 4.25
N LYS A 12 42.54 8.83 3.82
CA LYS A 12 42.32 9.65 2.62
C LYS A 12 42.42 8.83 1.32
N VAL A 13 43.34 7.86 1.26
CA VAL A 13 43.45 6.93 0.11
C VAL A 13 42.23 6.00 0.02
N LEU A 14 41.71 5.52 1.15
CA LEU A 14 40.45 4.77 1.20
C LEU A 14 39.26 5.57 0.62
N ILE A 15 39.16 6.86 0.94
CA ILE A 15 38.13 7.74 0.37
C ILE A 15 38.31 7.93 -1.15
N VAL A 16 39.55 8.08 -1.65
CA VAL A 16 39.81 8.29 -3.09
C VAL A 16 39.66 7.00 -3.91
N VAL A 17 40.02 5.84 -3.37
CA VAL A 17 39.74 4.53 -4.00
C VAL A 17 38.25 4.22 -3.96
N GLY A 18 37.57 4.60 -2.86
CA GLY A 18 36.11 4.62 -2.78
C GLY A 18 35.49 5.53 -3.86
N ALA A 19 36.06 6.70 -4.13
CA ALA A 19 35.52 7.71 -5.04
C ALA A 19 35.46 7.31 -6.53
N VAL A 20 36.03 6.17 -6.93
CA VAL A 20 35.97 5.64 -8.31
C VAL A 20 35.02 4.44 -8.44
N ALA A 21 34.70 3.77 -7.32
CA ALA A 21 33.57 2.83 -7.23
C ALA A 21 32.27 3.54 -6.81
N SER A 22 32.36 4.72 -6.19
CA SER A 22 31.21 5.53 -5.80
C SER A 22 30.37 6.04 -6.98
N PRO A 23 30.84 6.25 -8.22
CA PRO A 23 29.95 6.51 -9.36
C PRO A 23 28.94 5.38 -9.65
N LEU A 24 29.02 4.25 -8.93
CA LEU A 24 28.01 3.19 -8.90
C LEU A 24 27.37 2.99 -7.52
N PHE A 25 28.11 3.12 -6.41
CA PHE A 25 27.55 2.96 -5.05
C PHE A 25 26.96 4.25 -4.44
N LEU A 26 27.43 5.43 -4.83
CA LEU A 26 26.79 6.73 -4.56
C LEU A 26 25.49 6.82 -5.36
N TYR A 27 25.43 6.33 -6.60
CA TYR A 27 24.15 6.22 -7.32
C TYR A 27 23.11 5.33 -6.59
N ALA A 28 23.56 4.47 -5.66
CA ALA A 28 22.70 3.67 -4.78
C ALA A 28 22.62 4.17 -3.31
N ALA A 29 23.35 5.22 -2.93
CA ALA A 29 23.47 5.72 -1.56
C ALA A 29 23.37 7.26 -1.42
N ASP A 30 23.18 7.97 -2.53
CA ASP A 30 22.93 9.41 -2.61
C ASP A 30 21.42 9.63 -2.59
N GLY A 31 20.91 9.95 -1.40
CA GLY A 31 19.50 10.19 -1.11
C GLY A 31 18.95 11.48 -1.69
N ASP A 32 19.68 12.11 -2.61
CA ASP A 32 19.45 13.49 -3.07
C ASP A 32 18.69 13.54 -4.40
N ASN A 33 18.29 12.38 -4.92
CA ASN A 33 17.39 12.23 -6.08
C ASN A 33 15.94 12.67 -5.80
N ASP A 34 15.63 13.11 -4.58
CA ASP A 34 14.32 13.56 -4.15
C ASP A 34 13.76 14.69 -5.02
N ALA A 35 14.58 15.65 -5.49
CA ALA A 35 14.09 16.74 -6.34
C ALA A 35 13.53 16.26 -7.70
N VAL A 36 14.00 15.12 -8.22
CA VAL A 36 13.56 14.53 -9.49
C VAL A 36 12.51 13.44 -9.28
N LEU A 37 12.63 12.68 -8.20
CA LEU A 37 11.71 11.59 -7.86
C LEU A 37 10.46 12.07 -7.11
N GLN A 38 10.48 13.17 -6.37
CA GLN A 38 9.30 13.73 -5.70
C GLN A 38 8.15 13.98 -6.67
N PRO A 39 8.27 14.70 -7.81
CA PRO A 39 7.13 14.90 -8.70
C PRO A 39 6.55 13.58 -9.25
N ILE A 40 7.36 12.54 -9.41
CA ILE A 40 6.92 11.20 -9.84
C ILE A 40 6.21 10.47 -8.67
N ARG A 41 6.79 10.49 -7.46
CA ARG A 41 6.20 9.92 -6.24
C ARG A 41 4.88 10.61 -5.87
N ASP A 42 4.83 11.94 -5.96
CA ASP A 42 3.63 12.76 -5.78
C ASP A 42 2.56 12.43 -6.83
N PHE A 43 2.96 12.25 -8.10
CA PHE A 43 2.01 11.92 -9.16
C PHE A 43 1.42 10.52 -8.97
N ILE A 44 2.25 9.52 -8.63
CA ILE A 44 1.80 8.16 -8.31
C ILE A 44 0.92 8.16 -7.05
N GLY A 45 1.31 8.88 -6.00
CA GLY A 45 0.52 9.02 -4.77
C GLY A 45 -0.82 9.71 -5.00
N LYS A 46 -0.85 10.80 -5.78
CA LYS A 46 -2.08 11.53 -6.12
C LYS A 46 -3.00 10.72 -7.04
N LEU A 47 -2.47 10.05 -8.07
CA LEU A 47 -3.27 9.17 -8.92
C LEU A 47 -3.85 7.98 -8.13
N GLY A 48 -3.05 7.40 -7.24
CA GLY A 48 -3.50 6.35 -6.33
C GLY A 48 -4.64 6.84 -5.45
N ALA A 49 -4.41 7.92 -4.68
CA ALA A 49 -5.40 8.44 -3.75
C ALA A 49 -6.68 8.96 -4.41
N LEU A 50 -6.61 9.55 -5.60
CA LEU A 50 -7.78 10.13 -6.27
C LEU A 50 -8.69 9.08 -6.94
N ILE A 51 -8.17 7.88 -7.23
CA ILE A 51 -8.93 6.80 -7.89
C ILE A 51 -9.24 5.65 -6.93
N ILE A 52 -8.27 5.17 -6.15
CA ILE A 52 -8.46 4.01 -5.27
C ILE A 52 -9.44 4.34 -4.13
N ASN A 53 -9.27 5.45 -3.40
CA ASN A 53 -10.16 5.80 -2.28
C ASN A 53 -11.64 5.82 -2.69
N PRO A 54 -12.11 6.64 -3.65
CA PRO A 54 -13.53 6.70 -3.97
C PRO A 54 -14.08 5.36 -4.48
N VAL A 55 -13.27 4.53 -5.14
CA VAL A 55 -13.68 3.17 -5.55
C VAL A 55 -13.84 2.24 -4.34
N ILE A 56 -12.92 2.27 -3.36
CA ILE A 56 -13.03 1.50 -2.11
C ILE A 56 -14.31 1.94 -1.35
N TYR A 57 -14.50 3.23 -1.10
CA TYR A 57 -15.68 3.74 -0.39
C TYR A 57 -16.98 3.38 -1.12
N PHE A 58 -17.01 3.47 -2.45
CA PHE A 58 -18.18 3.09 -3.25
C PHE A 58 -18.47 1.59 -3.18
N MET A 59 -17.46 0.73 -3.35
CA MET A 59 -17.63 -0.72 -3.24
C MET A 59 -18.03 -1.16 -1.83
N PHE A 60 -17.48 -0.53 -0.79
CA PHE A 60 -17.89 -0.76 0.60
C PHE A 60 -19.36 -0.42 0.83
N ALA A 61 -19.83 0.74 0.31
CA ALA A 61 -21.23 1.13 0.39
C ALA A 61 -22.15 0.12 -0.32
N VAL A 62 -21.78 -0.34 -1.52
CA VAL A 62 -22.53 -1.37 -2.26
C VAL A 62 -22.55 -2.71 -1.52
N ALA A 63 -21.41 -3.15 -0.96
CA ALA A 63 -21.33 -4.39 -0.17
C ALA A 63 -22.22 -4.32 1.08
N LEU A 64 -22.22 -3.19 1.79
CA LEU A 64 -23.09 -2.93 2.95
C LEU A 64 -24.58 -2.95 2.56
N LEU A 65 -24.95 -2.33 1.43
CA LEU A 65 -26.32 -2.31 0.89
C LEU A 65 -26.82 -3.72 0.55
N VAL A 66 -26.02 -4.52 -0.16
CA VAL A 66 -26.37 -5.92 -0.50
C VAL A 66 -26.47 -6.78 0.76
N PHE A 67 -25.56 -6.60 1.72
CA PHE A 67 -25.61 -7.29 3.01
C PHE A 67 -26.87 -6.93 3.80
N MET A 68 -27.20 -5.64 3.94
CA MET A 68 -28.42 -5.17 4.60
C MET A 68 -29.69 -5.69 3.92
N TRP A 69 -29.71 -5.75 2.59
CA TRP A 69 -30.83 -6.33 1.84
C TRP A 69 -31.00 -7.82 2.16
N GLY A 70 -29.91 -8.59 2.18
CA GLY A 70 -29.93 -10.00 2.56
C GLY A 70 -30.40 -10.23 3.99
N VAL A 71 -29.98 -9.39 4.94
CA VAL A 71 -30.45 -9.40 6.34
C VAL A 71 -31.96 -9.10 6.41
N PHE A 72 -32.43 -8.05 5.73
CA PHE A 72 -33.84 -7.69 5.72
C PHE A 72 -34.72 -8.80 5.13
N GLN A 73 -34.31 -9.38 4.00
CA GLN A 73 -35.04 -10.48 3.36
C GLN A 73 -35.04 -11.78 4.19
N TYR A 74 -33.96 -12.06 4.92
CA TYR A 74 -33.89 -13.21 5.82
C TYR A 74 -34.78 -13.06 7.07
N ILE A 75 -34.89 -11.84 7.62
CA ILE A 75 -35.73 -11.56 8.80
C ILE A 75 -37.21 -11.50 8.43
N LYS A 76 -37.54 -10.86 7.30
CA LYS A 76 -38.94 -10.60 6.90
C LYS A 76 -39.75 -11.89 6.72
N ASP A 77 -39.18 -12.88 6.04
CA ASP A 77 -39.87 -14.11 5.62
C ASP A 77 -39.18 -15.35 6.21
N TRP A 78 -38.88 -15.32 7.52
CA TRP A 78 -38.18 -16.37 8.26
C TRP A 78 -38.86 -17.76 8.22
N GLU A 79 -40.18 -17.76 8.01
CA GLU A 79 -41.04 -18.96 7.88
C GLU A 79 -40.99 -19.59 6.47
N SER A 80 -40.61 -18.83 5.44
CA SER A 80 -40.54 -19.33 4.06
C SER A 80 -39.13 -19.83 3.73
N ALA A 81 -39.04 -21.13 3.40
CA ALA A 81 -37.77 -21.78 3.07
C ALA A 81 -37.04 -21.11 1.88
N ASP A 82 -37.78 -20.65 0.87
CA ASP A 82 -37.22 -19.99 -0.32
C ASP A 82 -36.72 -18.58 -0.01
N ALA A 83 -37.46 -17.80 0.77
CA ALA A 83 -37.03 -16.46 1.16
C ALA A 83 -35.83 -16.49 2.10
N LYS A 84 -35.80 -17.46 3.03
CA LYS A 84 -34.65 -17.75 3.89
C LYS A 84 -33.39 -18.09 3.06
N LYS A 85 -33.53 -18.96 2.05
CA LYS A 85 -32.43 -19.35 1.15
C LYS A 85 -31.92 -18.18 0.31
N ASN A 86 -32.82 -17.34 -0.21
CA ASN A 86 -32.45 -16.13 -0.97
C ASN A 86 -31.76 -15.09 -0.08
N GLY A 87 -32.28 -14.82 1.12
CA GLY A 87 -31.65 -13.92 2.10
C GLY A 87 -30.24 -14.39 2.49
N GLN A 88 -30.06 -15.69 2.74
CA GLN A 88 -28.74 -16.28 3.00
C GLN A 88 -27.75 -16.10 1.84
N GLN A 89 -28.19 -16.25 0.58
CA GLN A 89 -27.33 -15.97 -0.57
C GLN A 89 -26.92 -14.49 -0.61
N HIS A 90 -27.84 -13.55 -0.40
CA HIS A 90 -27.53 -12.12 -0.43
C HIS A 90 -26.58 -11.70 0.72
N MET A 91 -26.74 -12.28 1.92
CA MET A 91 -25.75 -12.16 2.99
C MET A 91 -24.37 -12.67 2.57
N MET A 92 -24.31 -13.83 1.91
CA MET A 92 -23.04 -14.43 1.45
C MET A 92 -22.33 -13.53 0.42
N TRP A 93 -23.07 -12.95 -0.54
CA TRP A 93 -22.52 -11.96 -1.48
C TRP A 93 -21.97 -10.72 -0.77
N GLY A 94 -22.66 -10.23 0.27
CA GLY A 94 -22.16 -9.14 1.12
C GLY A 94 -20.87 -9.50 1.88
N ILE A 95 -20.81 -10.70 2.48
CA ILE A 95 -19.61 -11.21 3.19
C ILE A 95 -18.43 -11.35 2.23
N ILE A 96 -18.64 -11.88 1.02
CA ILE A 96 -17.61 -11.96 -0.02
C ILE A 96 -17.10 -10.55 -0.37
N GLY A 97 -17.99 -9.56 -0.48
CA GLY A 97 -17.62 -8.15 -0.65
C GLY A 97 -16.69 -7.62 0.45
N PHE A 98 -17.00 -7.88 1.73
CA PHE A 98 -16.12 -7.50 2.85
C PHE A 98 -14.77 -8.23 2.85
N VAL A 99 -14.74 -9.52 2.49
CA VAL A 99 -13.48 -10.28 2.36
C VAL A 99 -12.59 -9.70 1.25
N ILE A 100 -13.17 -9.25 0.13
CA ILE A 100 -12.42 -8.57 -0.94
C ILE A 100 -11.83 -7.25 -0.44
N MET A 101 -12.58 -6.44 0.33
CA MET A 101 -12.04 -5.20 0.92
C MET A 101 -10.83 -5.47 1.82
N LEU A 102 -10.91 -6.49 2.69
CA LEU A 102 -9.81 -6.88 3.57
C LEU A 102 -8.59 -7.38 2.78
N ALA A 103 -8.81 -8.14 1.71
CA ALA A 103 -7.73 -8.60 0.83
C ALA A 103 -7.04 -7.43 0.12
N VAL A 104 -7.79 -6.50 -0.46
CA VAL A 104 -7.26 -5.30 -1.12
C VAL A 104 -6.46 -4.42 -0.15
N TYR A 105 -7.01 -4.11 1.02
CA TYR A 105 -6.32 -3.37 2.08
C TYR A 105 -4.99 -4.02 2.49
N THR A 106 -4.99 -5.35 2.67
CA THR A 106 -3.79 -6.11 3.05
C THR A 106 -2.74 -6.07 1.93
N ILE A 107 -3.15 -6.26 0.68
CA ILE A 107 -2.25 -6.21 -0.49
C ILE A 107 -1.65 -4.81 -0.65
N ILE A 108 -2.46 -3.74 -0.55
CA ILE A 108 -1.98 -2.35 -0.64
C ILE A 108 -0.92 -2.07 0.44
N ARG A 109 -1.16 -2.50 1.69
CA ARG A 109 -0.18 -2.35 2.78
C ARG A 109 1.11 -3.15 2.56
N ILE A 110 1.02 -4.40 2.12
CA ILE A 110 2.20 -5.20 1.81
C ILE A 110 3.01 -4.54 0.68
N VAL A 111 2.35 -4.14 -0.42
CA VAL A 111 3.00 -3.52 -1.57
C VAL A 111 3.64 -2.18 -1.19
N GLY A 112 2.94 -1.32 -0.45
CA GLY A 112 3.47 -0.04 0.05
C GLY A 112 4.73 -0.23 0.91
N ASN A 113 4.69 -1.17 1.85
CA ASN A 113 5.85 -1.52 2.68
C ASN A 113 7.02 -2.06 1.84
N THR A 114 6.76 -2.84 0.78
CA THR A 114 7.85 -3.38 -0.08
C THR A 114 8.54 -2.33 -0.96
N VAL A 115 7.87 -1.21 -1.26
CA VAL A 115 8.46 -0.11 -2.08
C VAL A 115 8.99 1.06 -1.23
N GLY A 116 9.02 0.92 0.10
CA GLY A 116 9.46 1.97 1.02
C GLY A 116 8.54 3.19 1.01
N TYR A 117 7.23 2.98 0.88
CA TYR A 117 6.23 4.03 1.01
C TYR A 117 5.72 4.07 2.46
N ASP A 118 6.35 4.90 3.29
CA ASP A 118 5.94 5.18 4.68
C ASP A 118 4.83 6.25 4.79
N GLY A 119 4.28 6.68 3.65
CA GLY A 119 3.14 7.59 3.61
C GLY A 119 1.84 6.90 4.01
N ASP A 120 0.86 7.68 4.45
CA ASP A 120 -0.47 7.15 4.78
C ASP A 120 -1.14 6.66 3.49
N LEU A 121 -1.10 5.33 3.28
CA LEU A 121 -1.58 4.69 2.06
C LEU A 121 -3.08 4.99 1.86
N PRO A 122 -3.53 5.26 0.63
CA PRO A 122 -4.94 5.46 0.35
C PRO A 122 -5.78 4.22 0.74
N THR A 123 -6.59 4.38 1.79
CA THR A 123 -7.54 3.39 2.33
C THR A 123 -8.92 3.99 2.57
#